data_AF-W7T8I4-F1
#
_entry.id   AF-W7T8I4-F1
#
_cell.length_a   1.000
_cell.length_b   1.000
_cell.length_c   1.000
_cell.angle_alpha   90.00
_cell.angle_beta   90.00
_cell.angle_gamma   90.00
#
_symmetry.space_group_name_H-M   'P 1'
#
loop_
_entity.id
_entity.type
_entity.pdbx_description
1 polymer ?
#
loop_
_entity_poly.entity_id
_entity_poly.type
_entity_poly.pdbx_seq_one_letter_code
_entity_poly.pdbx_strand_id
1 'polypeptide(L)'
;MEWSTGVIYCSTITARLLTNIMGVQAQYVRALPMHEEVPLPWNPGRGGREEGGLSVTLLDANHCPGACMLLFRVRTCRGSSTRCNGDHSRGAEVSGRERDDEFTLHLHCGDMRYHPRMLHYAALLHDTTASHPPRPARPRKLDTIYLDTTYAHPKHAFAAQEDAIQSVGDLILARLRKEGREVAPGVPPTTATTSNNPKRGTLARQCSPSSTTSSSPPPLPPFLPPPSAPSPRPKTLFLLSAYSIGKERLLLEVARRTRLPIYVDEAKMKILECLDLPPSRPPSPPSSLPPSPFTTDKTETCVHVCRMGFCGEMWPFFKPNFSNLEKKLEEEAREGGGYTRVYAFIPTGWAESSNFNRRNAVREKGGGGSVEGGKEGGGEARIKVQLIPYSEHTPFADLLDFVGYLRPRRVVPTVWSDAKEKDRILRRFRGVLDDAEGKRAFLSLFGKRGGDGAREGRGE
;
A
#
# COMPACT_ATOMS: atom_id res chain seq x y z
N MET A 1 10.93 25.32 4.02
CA MET A 1 12.05 24.47 3.54
C MET A 1 12.56 25.12 2.26
N GLU A 2 13.86 25.33 2.09
CA GLU A 2 14.41 25.94 0.86
C GLU A 2 15.00 24.83 -0.02
N TRP A 3 14.21 24.35 -0.99
CA TRP A 3 14.65 23.34 -1.96
C TRP A 3 15.23 24.03 -3.20
N SER A 4 16.48 23.73 -3.55
CA SER A 4 17.18 24.32 -4.71
C SER A 4 17.94 23.29 -5.56
N THR A 5 17.76 22.00 -5.28
CA THR A 5 18.57 20.90 -5.83
C THR A 5 18.13 20.41 -7.21
N GLY A 6 16.98 20.86 -7.71
CA GLY A 6 16.45 20.48 -9.02
C GLY A 6 14.93 20.35 -9.05
N VAL A 7 14.42 19.79 -10.14
CA VAL A 7 12.98 19.57 -10.35
C VAL A 7 12.54 18.26 -9.68
N ILE A 8 11.44 18.32 -8.94
CA ILE A 8 10.78 17.17 -8.31
C ILE A 8 9.61 16.74 -9.21
N TYR A 9 9.68 15.52 -9.73
CA TYR A 9 8.57 14.88 -10.43
C TYR A 9 7.82 13.96 -9.47
N CYS A 10 6.50 14.10 -9.38
CA CYS A 10 5.68 13.32 -8.46
C CYS A 10 4.21 13.26 -8.91
N SER A 11 3.36 12.54 -8.18
CA SER A 11 1.92 12.54 -8.42
C SER A 11 1.29 13.88 -8.05
N THR A 12 0.08 14.16 -8.57
CA THR A 12 -0.67 15.39 -8.27
C THR A 12 -0.97 15.58 -6.77
N ILE A 13 -1.25 14.51 -6.03
CA ILE A 13 -1.47 14.56 -4.58
C ILE A 13 -0.17 14.94 -3.88
N THR A 14 0.94 14.27 -4.21
CA THR A 14 2.25 14.57 -3.63
C THR A 14 2.70 16.00 -3.94
N ALA A 15 2.43 16.50 -5.15
CA ALA A 15 2.74 17.89 -5.53
C ALA A 15 2.03 18.90 -4.62
N ARG A 16 0.73 18.70 -4.33
CA ARG A 16 -0.04 19.57 -3.42
C ARG A 16 0.48 19.52 -1.99
N LEU A 17 0.85 18.34 -1.50
CA LEU A 17 1.44 18.21 -0.16
C LEU A 17 2.78 18.96 -0.08
N LEU A 18 3.63 18.83 -1.09
CA LEU A 18 4.91 19.54 -1.15
C LEU A 18 4.71 21.07 -1.13
N THR A 19 3.76 21.60 -1.91
CA THR A 19 3.54 23.04 -1.99
C THR A 19 2.77 23.60 -0.79
N ASN A 20 1.67 22.96 -0.41
CA ASN A 20 0.71 23.54 0.54
C ASN A 20 1.03 23.21 1.99
N ILE A 21 1.71 22.07 2.24
CA ILE A 21 2.04 21.61 3.59
C ILE A 21 3.53 21.81 3.90
N MET A 22 4.42 21.45 2.96
CA MET A 22 5.87 21.54 3.18
C MET A 22 6.49 22.87 2.73
N GLY A 23 5.74 23.70 2.00
CA GLY A 23 6.18 25.03 1.54
C GLY A 23 7.27 24.98 0.46
N VAL A 24 7.32 23.90 -0.33
CA VAL A 24 8.21 23.83 -1.51
C VAL A 24 7.68 24.76 -2.59
N GLN A 25 8.54 25.61 -3.14
CA GLN A 25 8.12 26.56 -4.18
C GLN A 25 7.66 25.81 -5.44
N ALA A 26 6.50 26.18 -5.97
CA ALA A 26 5.85 25.49 -7.10
C ALA A 26 6.74 25.37 -8.35
N GLN A 27 7.68 26.30 -8.56
CA GLN A 27 8.62 26.25 -9.68
C GLN A 27 9.50 24.99 -9.69
N TYR A 28 9.71 24.34 -8.55
CA TYR A 28 10.49 23.10 -8.43
C TYR A 28 9.65 21.83 -8.51
N VAL A 29 8.31 21.93 -8.50
CA VAL A 29 7.42 20.76 -8.44
C VAL A 29 6.75 20.55 -9.80
N ARG A 30 6.78 19.33 -10.31
CA ARG A 30 6.10 18.92 -11.55
C ARG A 30 5.24 17.69 -11.25
N ALA A 31 3.92 17.92 -11.17
CA ALA A 31 2.95 16.84 -11.08
C ALA A 31 2.88 16.10 -12.43
N LEU A 32 2.92 14.78 -12.39
CA LEU A 32 2.76 13.92 -13.55
C LEU A 32 1.41 13.17 -13.49
N PRO A 33 0.71 12.98 -14.62
CA PRO A 33 -0.49 12.16 -14.68
C PRO A 33 -0.22 10.70 -14.30
N MET A 34 -1.21 10.06 -13.68
CA MET A 34 -1.17 8.63 -13.39
C MET A 34 -1.49 7.84 -14.66
N HIS A 35 -0.82 6.72 -14.86
CA HIS A 35 -1.03 5.75 -15.94
C HIS A 35 -0.78 6.27 -17.37
N GLU A 36 -0.14 7.43 -17.51
CA GLU A 36 0.28 7.99 -18.78
C GLU A 36 1.82 8.06 -18.87
N GLU A 37 2.37 7.73 -20.04
CA GLU A 37 3.81 7.81 -20.29
C GLU A 37 4.21 9.27 -20.56
N VAL A 38 5.11 9.79 -19.73
CA VAL A 38 5.61 11.16 -19.84
C VAL A 38 7.09 11.14 -20.21
N PRO A 39 7.50 11.73 -21.34
CA PRO A 39 8.91 11.89 -21.66
C PRO A 39 9.57 12.87 -20.69
N LEU A 40 10.75 12.50 -20.20
CA LEU A 40 11.54 13.33 -19.29
C LEU A 40 12.78 13.87 -20.01
N PRO A 41 13.26 15.08 -19.64
CA PRO A 41 14.55 15.57 -20.10
C PRO A 41 15.66 14.58 -19.71
N TRP A 42 16.42 14.12 -20.71
CA TRP A 42 17.55 13.21 -20.53
C TRP A 42 18.77 13.74 -21.27
N ASN A 43 19.93 13.75 -20.59
CA ASN A 43 21.19 14.15 -21.21
C ASN A 43 22.32 13.24 -20.71
N PRO A 44 22.63 12.14 -21.42
CA PRO A 44 23.55 11.11 -20.93
C PRO A 44 25.03 11.49 -21.05
N GLY A 45 25.40 12.65 -21.61
CA GLY A 45 26.80 13.08 -21.70
C GLY A 45 27.01 14.32 -22.55
N ARG A 46 28.04 15.11 -22.21
CA ARG A 46 28.39 16.40 -22.83
C ARG A 46 28.34 16.37 -24.36
N GLY A 47 27.44 17.16 -24.96
CA GLY A 47 27.61 17.67 -26.33
C GLY A 47 26.43 17.51 -27.28
N GLY A 48 25.39 16.74 -26.95
CA GLY A 48 24.24 16.58 -27.84
C GLY A 48 22.92 16.58 -27.08
N ARG A 49 22.01 17.50 -27.44
CA ARG A 49 20.59 17.36 -27.10
C ARG A 49 20.03 16.26 -28.00
N GLU A 50 20.17 14.99 -27.61
CA GLU A 50 19.25 13.99 -28.15
C GLU A 50 17.91 14.17 -27.44
N GLU A 51 16.92 14.66 -28.17
CA GLU A 51 15.53 14.63 -27.72
C GLU A 51 15.07 13.16 -27.68
N GLY A 52 14.56 12.73 -26.53
CA GLY A 52 14.04 11.38 -26.34
C GLY A 52 15.06 10.39 -25.78
N GLY A 53 14.56 9.43 -25.01
CA GLY A 53 15.36 8.34 -24.45
C GLY A 53 15.12 8.05 -22.97
N LEU A 54 14.37 8.90 -22.26
CA LEU A 54 13.82 8.60 -20.94
C LEU A 54 12.34 8.99 -20.92
N SER A 55 11.50 8.07 -20.46
CA SER A 55 10.13 8.38 -20.07
C SER A 55 9.80 7.68 -18.76
N VAL A 56 8.76 8.19 -18.09
CA VAL A 56 8.23 7.61 -16.86
C VAL A 56 6.72 7.47 -16.94
N THR A 57 6.19 6.39 -16.38
CA THR A 57 4.76 6.22 -16.12
C THR A 57 4.55 6.02 -14.62
N LEU A 58 3.69 6.85 -14.01
CA LEU A 58 3.29 6.68 -12.62
C LEU A 58 2.19 5.63 -12.53
N LEU A 59 2.32 4.66 -11.64
CA LEU A 59 1.33 3.62 -11.40
C LEU A 59 0.90 3.67 -9.93
N ASP A 60 -0.38 3.50 -9.62
CA ASP A 60 -0.85 3.51 -8.23
C ASP A 60 -0.14 2.43 -7.39
N ALA A 61 0.44 2.83 -6.25
CA ALA A 61 1.20 1.93 -5.38
C ALA A 61 0.36 1.27 -4.28
N ASN A 62 -0.91 1.69 -4.14
CA ASN A 62 -1.82 1.18 -3.11
C ASN A 62 -1.23 1.21 -1.68
N HIS A 63 -0.39 2.20 -1.39
CA HIS A 63 0.27 2.41 -0.10
C HIS A 63 -0.48 3.48 0.71
N CYS A 64 -0.20 4.76 0.43
CA CYS A 64 -0.91 5.92 0.96
C CYS A 64 -1.37 6.82 -0.21
N PRO A 65 -2.32 7.76 0.00
CA PRO A 65 -2.77 8.66 -1.06
C PRO A 65 -1.60 9.43 -1.72
N GLY A 66 -1.52 9.34 -3.05
CA GLY A 66 -0.44 9.95 -3.84
C GLY A 66 0.82 9.07 -4.02
N ALA A 67 0.91 7.92 -3.34
CA ALA A 67 2.01 6.98 -3.55
C ALA A 67 1.93 6.34 -4.94
N CYS A 68 3.08 6.28 -5.63
CA CYS A 68 3.17 5.72 -6.97
C CYS A 68 4.42 4.84 -7.13
N MET A 69 4.27 3.77 -7.91
CA MET A 69 5.38 3.10 -8.55
C MET A 69 5.75 3.88 -9.81
N LEU A 70 7.03 3.85 -10.20
CA LEU A 70 7.56 4.55 -11.36
C LEU A 70 8.08 3.52 -12.36
N LEU A 71 7.44 3.41 -13.51
CA LEU A 71 7.94 2.61 -14.63
C LEU A 71 8.77 3.50 -15.55
N PHE A 72 10.08 3.30 -15.57
CA PHE A 72 10.99 3.99 -16.46
C PHE A 72 11.23 3.17 -17.72
N ARG A 73 11.14 3.82 -18.86
CA ARG A 73 11.61 3.31 -20.15
C ARG A 73 12.84 4.12 -20.55
N VAL A 74 13.96 3.41 -20.72
CA VAL A 74 15.28 4.03 -20.94
C VAL A 74 15.86 3.49 -22.23
N ARG A 75 16.28 4.37 -23.15
CA ARG A 75 16.94 3.99 -24.39
C ARG A 75 18.30 3.39 -24.10
N THR A 76 18.58 2.24 -24.71
CA THR A 76 19.88 1.59 -24.62
C THR A 76 20.82 2.19 -25.66
N CYS A 77 21.97 2.70 -25.20
CA CYS A 77 23.06 3.10 -26.07
C CYS A 77 23.82 1.84 -26.54
N ARG A 78 23.17 0.90 -27.24
CA ARG A 78 23.90 -0.19 -27.88
C ARG A 78 24.54 0.34 -29.15
N GLY A 79 25.84 0.59 -29.07
CA GLY A 79 26.63 1.17 -30.15
C GLY A 79 26.46 0.42 -31.46
N SER A 80 26.06 1.16 -32.51
CA SER A 80 26.54 0.85 -33.85
C SER A 80 28.04 1.14 -33.88
N SER A 81 28.84 0.18 -33.44
CA SER A 81 30.23 0.05 -33.84
C SER A 81 30.30 -0.89 -35.04
N THR A 82 29.56 -0.59 -36.10
CA THR A 82 29.89 -1.03 -37.45
C THR A 82 29.96 0.21 -38.31
N ARG A 83 31.18 0.50 -38.77
CA ARG A 83 31.57 1.63 -39.60
C ARG A 83 30.51 1.91 -40.68
N CYS A 84 29.85 3.06 -40.60
CA CYS A 84 29.22 3.69 -41.75
C CYS A 84 30.33 4.33 -42.60
N ASN A 85 30.98 3.52 -43.43
CA ASN A 85 31.59 4.06 -44.65
C ASN A 85 30.48 4.21 -45.69
N GLY A 86 30.22 5.48 -46.04
CA GLY A 86 29.58 5.99 -47.26
C GLY A 86 28.48 5.17 -47.93
N ASP A 87 27.25 5.71 -47.94
CA ASP A 87 26.64 6.22 -49.18
C ASP A 87 25.40 7.05 -48.83
N HIS A 88 25.35 8.30 -49.31
CA HIS A 88 24.18 9.16 -49.23
C HIS A 88 23.28 8.86 -50.42
N SER A 89 22.43 7.85 -50.33
CA SER A 89 21.22 7.79 -51.17
C SER A 89 20.31 6.63 -50.79
N ARG A 90 19.27 6.94 -50.00
CA ARG A 90 17.87 6.57 -50.26
C ARG A 90 17.03 6.85 -49.01
N GLY A 91 16.09 7.77 -49.14
CA GLY A 91 15.00 7.94 -48.19
C GLY A 91 14.21 6.64 -48.11
N ALA A 92 14.29 5.98 -46.97
CA ALA A 92 13.35 4.96 -46.57
C ALA A 92 12.49 5.60 -45.47
N GLU A 93 11.22 5.84 -45.78
CA GLU A 93 10.21 6.11 -44.76
C GLU A 93 10.27 5.00 -43.71
N VAL A 94 10.61 5.37 -42.48
CA VAL A 94 10.64 4.43 -41.34
C VAL A 94 9.20 4.21 -40.89
N SER A 95 8.47 3.38 -41.61
CA SER A 95 7.36 2.62 -41.01
C SER A 95 7.98 1.41 -40.32
N GLY A 96 8.29 1.49 -39.03
CA GLY A 96 8.98 0.38 -38.37
C GLY A 96 8.77 0.39 -36.87
N ARG A 97 7.96 -0.56 -36.40
CA ARG A 97 7.75 -0.88 -34.97
C ARG A 97 9.06 -0.73 -34.18
N GLU A 98 9.06 0.10 -33.14
CA GLU A 98 10.17 0.19 -32.19
C GLU A 98 10.53 -1.23 -31.73
N ARG A 99 11.80 -1.61 -31.85
CA ARG A 99 12.22 -2.96 -31.45
C ARG A 99 12.35 -3.01 -29.94
N ASP A 100 11.82 -4.06 -29.33
CA ASP A 100 11.87 -4.31 -27.87
C ASP A 100 13.32 -4.33 -27.31
N ASP A 101 14.35 -4.44 -28.15
CA ASP A 101 15.76 -4.46 -27.75
C ASP A 101 16.43 -3.08 -27.69
N GLU A 102 15.74 -2.02 -28.14
CA GLU A 102 16.27 -0.64 -28.09
C GLU A 102 16.10 -0.01 -26.71
N PHE A 103 15.19 -0.50 -25.85
CA PHE A 103 14.90 0.09 -24.55
C PHE A 103 14.99 -0.94 -23.41
N THR A 104 15.36 -0.47 -22.22
CA THR A 104 15.20 -1.22 -20.98
C THR A 104 14.06 -0.67 -20.15
N LEU A 105 13.38 -1.57 -19.43
CA LEU A 105 12.25 -1.25 -18.55
C LEU A 105 12.62 -1.48 -17.09
N HIS A 106 12.47 -0.43 -16.28
CA HIS A 106 12.79 -0.43 -14.86
C HIS A 106 11.58 0.00 -14.04
N LEU A 107 11.08 -0.87 -13.18
CA LEU A 107 9.97 -0.54 -12.28
C LEU A 107 10.53 -0.24 -10.89
N HIS A 108 10.34 0.98 -10.40
CA HIS A 108 10.61 1.35 -9.01
C HIS A 108 9.32 1.35 -8.22
N CYS A 109 9.18 0.45 -7.25
CA CYS A 109 7.91 0.29 -6.52
C CYS A 109 7.62 1.41 -5.53
N GLY A 110 8.65 2.15 -5.07
CA GLY A 110 8.49 2.98 -3.87
C GLY A 110 8.13 2.08 -2.69
N ASP A 111 7.31 2.58 -1.77
CA ASP A 111 6.59 1.74 -0.81
C ASP A 111 5.25 1.33 -1.41
N MET A 112 4.87 0.05 -1.29
CA MET A 112 3.67 -0.48 -1.93
C MET A 112 2.98 -1.59 -1.14
N ARG A 113 1.65 -1.68 -1.27
CA ARG A 113 0.88 -2.88 -0.92
C ARG A 113 0.29 -3.51 -2.17
N TYR A 114 0.82 -4.65 -2.58
CA TYR A 114 0.33 -5.38 -3.73
C TYR A 114 -1.18 -5.58 -3.67
N HIS A 115 -1.82 -5.37 -4.82
CA HIS A 115 -3.20 -5.74 -5.06
C HIS A 115 -3.28 -6.36 -6.46
N PRO A 116 -4.08 -7.44 -6.68
CA PRO A 116 -4.15 -8.11 -7.98
C PRO A 116 -4.43 -7.17 -9.17
N ARG A 117 -5.18 -6.08 -8.96
CA ARG A 117 -5.41 -5.01 -9.96
C ARG A 117 -4.13 -4.45 -10.60
N MET A 118 -3.00 -4.46 -9.87
CA MET A 118 -1.72 -3.97 -10.37
C MET A 118 -1.19 -4.79 -11.55
N LEU A 119 -1.57 -6.07 -11.64
CA LEU A 119 -1.20 -6.94 -12.76
C LEU A 119 -1.92 -6.55 -14.06
N HIS A 120 -2.94 -5.70 -13.96
CA HIS A 120 -3.75 -5.23 -15.08
C HIS A 120 -3.40 -3.80 -15.51
N TYR A 121 -2.37 -3.18 -14.95
CA TYR A 121 -1.91 -1.88 -15.42
C TYR A 121 -1.39 -1.99 -16.86
N ALA A 122 -2.01 -1.23 -17.77
CA ALA A 122 -1.72 -1.29 -19.20
C ALA A 122 -0.22 -1.10 -19.49
N ALA A 123 0.45 -0.20 -18.80
CA ALA A 123 1.88 0.07 -18.98
C ALA A 123 2.80 -1.14 -18.66
N LEU A 124 2.32 -2.10 -17.86
CA LEU A 124 3.03 -3.34 -17.52
C LEU A 124 2.69 -4.51 -18.47
N LEU A 125 1.76 -4.34 -19.39
CA LEU A 125 1.28 -5.38 -20.30
C LEU A 125 1.71 -5.09 -21.74
N HIS A 126 1.98 -6.13 -22.52
CA HIS A 126 2.18 -5.98 -23.95
C HIS A 126 0.87 -5.50 -24.61
N ASP A 127 0.98 -4.59 -25.57
CA ASP A 127 -0.14 -4.22 -26.41
C ASP A 127 -0.53 -5.41 -27.31
N THR A 128 -1.68 -6.01 -27.02
CA THR A 128 -2.24 -7.11 -27.81
C THR A 128 -3.36 -6.66 -28.74
N THR A 129 -3.71 -5.37 -28.77
CA THR A 129 -4.82 -4.82 -29.57
C THR A 129 -4.61 -5.00 -31.08
N ALA A 130 -3.35 -5.05 -31.52
CA ALA A 130 -2.98 -5.30 -32.92
C ALA A 130 -2.92 -6.80 -33.31
N SER A 131 -3.22 -7.73 -32.39
CA SER A 131 -3.18 -9.17 -32.67
C SER A 131 -4.55 -9.74 -33.07
N HIS A 132 -4.59 -10.55 -34.12
CA HIS A 132 -5.79 -11.28 -34.53
C HIS A 132 -5.49 -12.80 -34.65
N PRO A 133 -6.19 -13.66 -33.88
CA PRO A 133 -7.16 -13.33 -32.83
C PRO A 133 -6.49 -12.67 -31.60
N PRO A 134 -7.24 -11.93 -30.77
CA PRO A 134 -6.70 -11.25 -29.59
C PRO A 134 -6.02 -12.25 -28.67
N ARG A 135 -4.73 -12.03 -28.41
CA ARG A 135 -3.95 -12.85 -27.48
C ARG A 135 -4.19 -12.38 -26.04
N PRO A 136 -4.14 -13.30 -25.06
CA PRO A 136 -4.21 -12.91 -23.65
C PRO A 136 -3.08 -11.93 -23.34
N ALA A 137 -3.40 -10.88 -22.58
CA ALA A 137 -2.41 -9.91 -22.15
C ALA A 137 -1.30 -10.60 -21.36
N ARG A 138 -0.04 -10.26 -21.68
CA ARG A 138 1.14 -10.81 -21.03
C ARG A 138 1.96 -9.67 -20.45
N PRO A 139 2.61 -9.87 -19.29
CA PRO A 139 3.49 -8.87 -18.72
C PRO A 139 4.63 -8.55 -19.69
N ARG A 140 4.97 -7.27 -19.80
CA ARG A 140 6.18 -6.79 -20.47
C ARG A 140 7.39 -7.31 -19.71
N LYS A 141 8.45 -7.59 -20.44
CA LYS A 141 9.71 -8.02 -19.84
C LYS A 141 10.38 -6.86 -19.12
N LEU A 142 10.43 -6.92 -17.79
CA LEU A 142 11.15 -5.93 -16.97
C LEU A 142 12.62 -6.33 -16.82
N ASP A 143 13.53 -5.38 -17.06
CA ASP A 143 14.96 -5.59 -16.84
C ASP A 143 15.30 -5.49 -15.35
N THR A 144 14.67 -4.57 -14.62
CA THR A 144 14.88 -4.44 -13.18
C THR A 144 13.60 -4.03 -12.47
N ILE A 145 13.36 -4.65 -11.31
CA ILE A 145 12.41 -4.12 -10.32
C ILE A 145 13.18 -3.66 -9.08
N TYR A 146 12.95 -2.43 -8.64
CA TYR A 146 13.39 -1.92 -7.34
C TYR A 146 12.22 -2.12 -6.38
N LEU A 147 12.33 -3.13 -5.53
CA LEU A 147 11.21 -3.72 -4.81
C LEU A 147 11.17 -3.23 -3.36
N ASP A 148 9.98 -2.82 -2.89
CA ASP A 148 9.67 -2.65 -1.47
C ASP A 148 9.87 -3.99 -0.75
N THR A 149 10.93 -4.08 0.04
CA THR A 149 11.30 -5.30 0.76
C THR A 149 11.04 -5.22 2.26
N THR A 150 10.19 -4.27 2.70
CA THR A 150 9.82 -4.06 4.11
C THR A 150 9.43 -5.35 4.83
N TYR A 151 8.65 -6.21 4.17
CA TYR A 151 8.23 -7.50 4.71
C TYR A 151 8.70 -8.69 3.88
N ALA A 152 9.89 -8.61 3.28
CA ALA A 152 10.46 -9.67 2.45
C ALA A 152 10.96 -10.90 3.25
N HIS A 153 10.19 -11.39 4.23
CA HIS A 153 10.50 -12.54 5.08
C HIS A 153 9.22 -13.36 5.39
N PRO A 154 9.25 -14.73 5.32
CA PRO A 154 8.08 -15.60 5.53
C PRO A 154 7.30 -15.41 6.84
N LYS A 155 7.96 -14.89 7.87
CA LYS A 155 7.35 -14.55 9.17
C LYS A 155 6.27 -13.46 9.07
N HIS A 156 6.28 -12.67 8.01
CA HIS A 156 5.32 -11.60 7.77
C HIS A 156 4.17 -12.12 6.92
N ALA A 157 3.24 -12.79 7.61
CA ALA A 157 1.91 -13.07 7.13
C ALA A 157 0.96 -12.26 8.00
N PHE A 158 0.17 -11.38 7.40
CA PHE A 158 -0.84 -10.60 8.10
C PHE A 158 -2.12 -10.54 7.27
N ALA A 159 -3.24 -10.33 7.96
CA ALA A 159 -4.58 -10.33 7.38
C ALA A 159 -4.79 -9.28 6.27
N ALA A 160 -5.89 -9.43 5.54
CA ALA A 160 -6.34 -8.43 4.58
C ALA A 160 -6.58 -7.07 5.28
N GLN A 161 -6.39 -5.96 4.56
CA GLN A 161 -6.64 -4.63 5.14
C GLN A 161 -8.09 -4.53 5.61
N GLU A 162 -8.98 -5.11 4.80
CA GLU A 162 -10.42 -5.11 4.99
C GLU A 162 -10.77 -5.69 6.35
N ASP A 163 -10.25 -6.87 6.71
CA ASP A 163 -10.53 -7.51 8.01
C ASP A 163 -10.11 -6.62 9.19
N ALA A 164 -8.91 -6.03 9.10
CA ALA A 164 -8.39 -5.14 10.13
C ALA A 164 -9.24 -3.87 10.28
N ILE A 165 -9.68 -3.28 9.16
CA ILE A 165 -10.53 -2.09 9.17
C ILE A 165 -11.92 -2.40 9.72
N GLN A 166 -12.54 -3.50 9.28
CA GLN A 166 -13.87 -3.92 9.73
C GLN A 166 -13.90 -4.14 11.24
N SER A 167 -12.86 -4.80 11.77
CA SER A 167 -12.71 -5.06 13.20
C SER A 167 -12.75 -3.78 14.05
N VAL A 168 -12.09 -2.70 13.62
CA VAL A 168 -12.09 -1.43 14.38
C VAL A 168 -13.50 -0.82 14.45
N GLY A 169 -14.20 -0.74 13.32
CA GLY A 169 -15.56 -0.23 13.28
C GLY A 169 -16.52 -1.04 14.16
N ASP A 170 -16.40 -2.37 14.13
CA ASP A 170 -17.24 -3.27 14.90
C ASP A 170 -16.96 -3.17 16.41
N LEU A 171 -15.69 -3.00 16.81
CA LEU A 171 -15.31 -2.79 18.21
C LEU A 171 -15.85 -1.45 18.76
N ILE A 172 -15.81 -0.39 17.96
CA ILE A 172 -16.40 0.90 18.32
C ILE A 172 -17.92 0.78 18.47
N LEU A 173 -18.60 0.17 17.49
CA LEU A 173 -20.06 -0.02 17.53
C LEU A 173 -20.50 -0.89 18.71
N ALA A 174 -19.80 -1.99 18.97
CA ALA A 174 -20.09 -2.86 20.12
C ALA A 174 -19.98 -2.10 21.45
N ARG A 175 -18.97 -1.23 21.57
CA ARG A 175 -18.78 -0.40 22.76
C ARG A 175 -19.89 0.65 22.91
N LEU A 176 -20.23 1.34 21.84
CA LEU A 176 -21.31 2.34 21.86
C LEU A 176 -22.66 1.72 22.23
N ARG A 177 -22.96 0.52 21.73
CA ARG A 177 -24.18 -0.24 22.11
C ARG A 177 -24.20 -0.59 23.59
N LYS A 178 -23.06 -1.01 24.16
CA LYS A 178 -22.94 -1.29 25.61
C LYS A 178 -23.18 -0.04 26.46
N GLU A 179 -22.94 1.15 25.92
CA GLU A 179 -23.22 2.44 26.57
C GLU A 179 -24.64 2.96 26.32
N GLY A 180 -25.52 2.15 25.72
CA GLY A 180 -26.91 2.54 25.44
C GLY A 180 -27.07 3.48 24.26
N ARG A 181 -26.06 3.62 23.40
CA ARG A 181 -26.17 4.36 22.13
C ARG A 181 -26.52 3.41 20.99
N GLU A 182 -27.70 3.59 20.43
CA GLU A 182 -28.01 3.05 19.11
C GLU A 182 -27.34 3.93 18.05
N VAL A 183 -26.35 3.35 17.40
CA VAL A 183 -25.81 3.87 16.15
C VAL A 183 -26.49 3.09 15.03
N ALA A 184 -27.26 3.76 14.18
CA ALA A 184 -27.87 3.10 13.02
C ALA A 184 -26.76 2.41 12.21
N PRO A 185 -26.75 1.07 12.10
CA PRO A 185 -25.66 0.38 11.42
C PRO A 185 -25.61 0.83 9.95
N GLY A 186 -24.45 1.33 9.52
CA GLY A 186 -24.25 1.70 8.11
C GLY A 186 -24.28 0.49 7.18
N VAL A 187 -23.82 -0.67 7.66
CA VAL A 187 -23.81 -1.96 6.95
C VAL A 187 -24.03 -3.06 8.01
N PRO A 188 -24.86 -4.08 7.75
CA PRO A 188 -24.96 -5.23 8.65
C PRO A 188 -23.59 -5.92 8.79
N PRO A 189 -23.25 -6.47 9.97
CA PRO A 189 -22.02 -7.23 10.14
C PRO A 189 -22.04 -8.42 9.16
N THR A 190 -21.05 -8.48 8.27
CA THR A 190 -20.75 -9.71 7.54
C THR A 190 -20.43 -10.76 8.60
N THR A 191 -21.21 -11.84 8.66
CA THR A 191 -20.95 -12.95 9.57
C THR A 191 -19.51 -13.41 9.40
N ALA A 192 -18.67 -13.17 10.41
CA ALA A 192 -17.33 -13.72 10.47
C ALA A 192 -17.46 -15.24 10.54
N THR A 193 -17.14 -15.94 9.45
CA THR A 193 -16.92 -17.37 9.51
C THR A 193 -15.65 -17.59 10.31
N THR A 194 -15.82 -18.04 11.56
CA THR A 194 -14.74 -18.50 12.42
C THR A 194 -14.03 -19.66 11.72
N SER A 195 -12.97 -19.38 10.97
CA SER A 195 -12.13 -20.42 10.38
C SER A 195 -11.19 -20.96 11.45
N ASN A 196 -11.61 -22.05 12.08
CA ASN A 196 -10.74 -22.92 12.85
C ASN A 196 -9.66 -23.49 11.93
N ASN A 197 -8.41 -23.33 12.34
CA ASN A 197 -7.25 -23.99 11.75
C ASN A 197 -7.41 -25.52 11.88
N PRO A 198 -7.03 -26.32 10.86
CA PRO A 198 -5.91 -27.22 11.09
C PRO A 198 -4.97 -27.42 9.87
N LYS A 199 -3.67 -27.48 10.18
CA LYS A 199 -2.62 -28.36 9.65
C LYS A 199 -2.58 -28.70 8.14
N ARG A 200 -1.52 -28.19 7.50
CA ARG A 200 -0.57 -28.87 6.58
C ARG A 200 -1.13 -30.01 5.69
N GLY A 201 -1.28 -29.72 4.40
CA GLY A 201 -1.42 -30.71 3.32
C GLY A 201 -1.12 -30.09 1.96
N THR A 202 -0.14 -30.65 1.27
CA THR A 202 0.37 -30.24 -0.05
C THR A 202 -0.61 -30.64 -1.14
N LEU A 203 -1.33 -29.72 -1.79
CA LEU A 203 -1.99 -29.99 -3.08
C LEU A 203 -2.07 -28.73 -3.94
N ALA A 204 -1.73 -28.91 -5.22
CA ALA A 204 -1.66 -27.90 -6.27
C ALA A 204 -2.99 -27.14 -6.42
N ARG A 205 -2.93 -25.80 -6.38
CA ARG A 205 -4.09 -24.95 -6.63
C ARG A 205 -4.30 -24.83 -8.14
N GLN A 206 -5.19 -25.65 -8.68
CA GLN A 206 -5.76 -25.45 -10.00
C GLN A 206 -6.44 -24.08 -10.02
N CYS A 207 -6.01 -23.23 -10.96
CA CYS A 207 -6.64 -21.96 -11.25
C CYS A 207 -7.87 -22.23 -12.11
N SER A 208 -9.05 -22.06 -11.53
CA SER A 208 -10.31 -21.88 -12.28
C SER A 208 -10.63 -20.38 -12.30
N PRO A 209 -11.09 -19.81 -13.44
CA PRO A 209 -11.37 -18.39 -13.56
C PRO A 209 -12.73 -18.09 -12.92
N SER A 210 -12.74 -17.64 -11.66
CA SER A 210 -13.94 -17.02 -11.10
C SER A 210 -14.03 -15.60 -11.63
N SER A 211 -15.08 -15.37 -12.41
CA SER A 211 -15.54 -14.09 -12.96
C SER A 211 -15.34 -12.91 -12.01
N THR A 212 -14.63 -11.92 -12.50
CA THR A 212 -14.58 -10.53 -12.03
C THR A 212 -15.99 -9.96 -11.88
N THR A 213 -16.41 -9.70 -10.65
CA THR A 213 -17.30 -8.59 -10.34
C THR A 213 -16.56 -7.68 -9.37
N SER A 214 -16.29 -6.45 -9.82
CA SER A 214 -15.97 -5.35 -8.92
C SER A 214 -17.20 -5.10 -8.05
N SER A 215 -17.28 -5.74 -6.89
CA SER A 215 -18.33 -5.43 -5.93
C SER A 215 -17.96 -4.14 -5.22
N SER A 216 -18.36 -3.02 -5.83
CA SER A 216 -18.70 -1.84 -5.05
C SER A 216 -19.59 -2.31 -3.88
N PRO A 217 -19.33 -1.86 -2.64
CA PRO A 217 -20.17 -2.26 -1.52
C PRO A 217 -21.63 -1.88 -1.83
N PRO A 218 -22.61 -2.70 -1.42
CA PRO A 218 -24.02 -2.40 -1.67
C PRO A 218 -24.37 -1.00 -1.14
N PRO A 219 -25.26 -0.26 -1.83
CA PRO A 219 -25.70 1.04 -1.36
C PRO A 219 -26.26 0.95 0.06
N LEU A 220 -25.89 1.90 0.91
CA LEU A 220 -26.30 1.90 2.32
C LEU A 220 -27.82 2.05 2.42
N PRO A 221 -28.48 1.39 3.38
CA PRO A 221 -29.89 1.63 3.66
C PRO A 221 -30.09 3.11 4.04
N PRO A 222 -31.27 3.69 3.69
CA PRO A 222 -31.59 5.07 4.02
C PRO A 222 -31.43 5.33 5.53
N PHE A 223 -31.12 6.58 5.89
CA PHE A 223 -31.01 6.97 7.29
C PHE A 223 -32.32 6.65 8.01
N LEU A 224 -32.22 5.90 9.11
CA LEU A 224 -33.31 5.87 10.07
C LEU A 224 -33.46 7.28 10.65
N PRO A 225 -34.70 7.74 10.91
CA PRO A 225 -34.92 9.02 11.55
C PRO A 225 -34.13 9.09 12.86
N PRO A 226 -33.63 10.29 13.25
CA PRO A 226 -32.92 10.44 14.51
C PRO A 226 -33.79 9.89 15.65
N PRO A 227 -33.20 9.17 16.63
CA PRO A 227 -33.94 8.62 17.75
C PRO A 227 -34.72 9.72 18.45
N SER A 228 -35.96 9.42 18.84
CA SER A 228 -36.92 10.35 19.45
C SER A 228 -36.54 10.82 20.85
N ALA A 229 -35.43 10.34 21.40
CA ALA A 229 -34.86 10.75 22.69
C ALA A 229 -33.36 11.06 22.55
N PRO A 230 -32.82 12.06 23.28
CA PRO A 230 -31.39 12.36 23.26
C PRO A 230 -30.60 11.14 23.76
N SER A 231 -29.80 10.53 22.87
CA SER A 231 -28.95 9.40 23.24
C SER A 231 -27.96 9.84 24.34
N PRO A 232 -27.66 9.00 25.35
CA PRO A 232 -26.67 9.32 26.37
C PRO A 232 -25.34 9.74 25.72
N ARG A 233 -24.65 10.73 26.29
CA ARG A 233 -23.30 11.08 25.83
C ARG A 233 -22.38 9.87 26.00
N PRO A 234 -21.52 9.57 25.00
CA PRO A 234 -20.59 8.44 25.08
C PRO A 234 -19.62 8.65 26.24
N LYS A 235 -19.40 7.60 27.03
CA LYS A 235 -18.46 7.60 28.16
C LYS A 235 -17.05 7.20 27.74
N THR A 236 -16.92 6.61 26.54
CA THR A 236 -15.64 6.19 25.97
C THR A 236 -15.19 7.10 24.84
N LEU A 237 -13.96 7.58 24.95
CA LEU A 237 -13.21 8.22 23.87
C LEU A 237 -12.45 7.15 23.08
N PHE A 238 -12.62 7.13 21.76
CA PHE A 238 -11.88 6.25 20.86
C PHE A 238 -10.72 7.02 20.22
N LEU A 239 -9.52 6.46 20.28
CA LEU A 239 -8.33 7.04 19.65
C LEU A 239 -7.85 6.17 18.49
N LEU A 240 -7.74 6.73 17.29
CA LEU A 240 -7.21 6.08 16.11
C LEU A 240 -5.78 6.58 15.82
N SER A 241 -4.78 5.72 16.00
CA SER A 241 -3.38 6.11 15.76
C SER A 241 -3.04 6.13 14.28
N ALA A 242 -2.77 7.31 13.73
CA ALA A 242 -2.41 7.52 12.33
C ALA A 242 -1.09 8.28 12.16
N TYR A 243 -0.48 8.15 10.98
CA TYR A 243 0.63 9.00 10.57
C TYR A 243 0.09 10.36 10.09
N SER A 244 0.96 11.26 9.64
CA SER A 244 0.53 12.50 8.97
C SER A 244 -0.30 12.20 7.72
N ILE A 245 0.22 11.30 6.86
CA ILE A 245 -0.46 10.71 5.70
C ILE A 245 -0.36 9.19 5.82
N GLY A 246 -1.42 8.48 5.46
CA GLY A 246 -1.55 7.04 5.57
C GLY A 246 -2.68 6.66 6.52
N LYS A 247 -3.30 5.53 6.22
CA LYS A 247 -4.44 4.91 6.91
C LYS A 247 -5.77 5.64 6.75
N GLU A 248 -5.87 6.58 5.82
CA GLU A 248 -7.12 7.27 5.51
C GLU A 248 -8.22 6.25 5.13
N ARG A 249 -7.85 5.13 4.48
CA ARG A 249 -8.77 4.03 4.19
C ARG A 249 -9.42 3.45 5.46
N LEU A 250 -8.66 3.32 6.54
CA LEU A 250 -9.19 2.87 7.84
C LEU A 250 -10.10 3.93 8.44
N LEU A 251 -9.68 5.19 8.42
CA LEU A 251 -10.46 6.30 8.98
C LEU A 251 -11.81 6.44 8.24
N LEU A 252 -11.80 6.49 6.91
CA LEU A 252 -13.01 6.61 6.09
C LEU A 252 -13.99 5.47 6.33
N GLU A 253 -13.51 4.23 6.44
CA GLU A 253 -14.38 3.09 6.70
C GLU A 253 -14.93 3.07 8.13
N VAL A 254 -14.15 3.51 9.13
CA VAL A 254 -14.65 3.71 10.50
C VAL A 254 -15.76 4.77 10.51
N ALA A 255 -15.56 5.92 9.85
CA ALA A 255 -16.58 6.95 9.72
C ALA A 255 -17.83 6.42 9.02
N ARG A 256 -17.66 5.68 7.92
CA ARG A 256 -18.75 5.09 7.13
C ARG A 256 -19.57 4.07 7.93
N ARG A 257 -18.90 3.19 8.71
CA ARG A 257 -19.57 2.15 9.52
C ARG A 257 -20.27 2.72 10.73
N THR A 258 -19.60 3.63 11.44
CA THR A 258 -20.12 4.23 12.67
C THR A 258 -21.07 5.39 12.40
N ARG A 259 -21.11 5.93 11.18
CA ARG A 259 -21.85 7.17 10.83
C ARG A 259 -21.51 8.35 11.76
N LEU A 260 -20.34 8.31 12.39
CA LEU A 260 -19.79 9.40 13.18
C LEU A 260 -18.68 10.08 12.37
N PRO A 261 -18.58 11.41 12.38
CA PRO A 261 -17.39 12.06 11.87
C PRO A 261 -16.17 11.70 12.74
N ILE A 262 -14.98 11.86 12.19
CA ILE A 262 -13.72 11.62 12.91
C ILE A 262 -13.07 12.97 13.20
N TYR A 263 -12.81 13.23 14.48
CA TYR A 263 -12.10 14.43 14.88
C TYR A 263 -10.62 14.34 14.47
N VAL A 264 -10.14 15.40 13.84
CA VAL A 264 -8.74 15.63 13.50
C VAL A 264 -8.38 17.07 13.88
N ASP A 265 -7.12 17.34 14.20
CA ASP A 265 -6.66 18.73 14.39
C ASP A 265 -6.58 19.48 13.05
N GLU A 266 -6.46 20.82 13.14
CA GLU A 266 -6.36 21.72 11.99
C GLU A 266 -5.20 21.36 11.05
N ALA A 267 -4.07 20.89 11.61
CA ALA A 267 -2.91 20.51 10.81
C ALA A 267 -3.20 19.27 9.96
N LYS A 268 -3.84 18.25 10.54
CA LYS A 268 -4.24 17.05 9.81
C LYS A 268 -5.40 17.32 8.87
N MET A 269 -6.33 18.24 9.19
CA MET A 269 -7.40 18.64 8.26
C MET A 269 -6.82 19.21 6.97
N LYS A 270 -5.86 20.14 7.05
CA LYS A 270 -5.15 20.69 5.87
C LYS A 270 -4.47 19.62 5.03
N ILE A 271 -3.91 18.59 5.67
CA ILE A 271 -3.33 17.44 4.95
C ILE A 271 -4.42 16.68 4.21
N LEU A 272 -5.53 16.33 4.87
CA LEU A 272 -6.62 15.55 4.29
C LEU A 272 -7.26 16.25 3.07
N GLU A 273 -7.38 17.58 3.10
CA GLU A 273 -7.83 18.41 1.98
C GLU A 273 -6.95 18.29 0.73
N CYS A 274 -5.68 17.86 0.87
CA CYS A 274 -4.76 17.67 -0.25
C CYS A 274 -4.87 16.28 -0.91
N LEU A 275 -5.60 15.32 -0.33
CA LEU A 275 -5.47 13.89 -0.68
C LEU A 275 -6.49 13.36 -1.71
N ASP A 276 -7.41 14.18 -2.21
CA ASP A 276 -8.52 13.74 -3.09
C ASP A 276 -9.24 12.50 -2.57
N LEU A 277 -9.53 12.47 -1.26
CA LEU A 277 -10.20 11.32 -0.68
C LEU A 277 -11.57 11.12 -1.33
N PRO A 278 -11.96 9.86 -1.61
CA PRO A 278 -13.24 9.59 -2.23
C PRO A 278 -14.36 10.13 -1.33
N PRO A 279 -15.42 10.72 -1.90
CA PRO A 279 -16.56 11.16 -1.12
C PRO A 279 -17.12 9.96 -0.34
N SER A 280 -17.51 10.19 0.91
CA SER A 280 -17.98 9.16 1.85
C SER A 280 -19.30 8.46 1.43
N ARG A 281 -19.90 8.84 0.28
CA ARG A 281 -21.24 8.41 -0.15
C ARG A 281 -21.35 8.36 -1.69
N PRO A 282 -22.03 7.36 -2.29
CA PRO A 282 -22.56 7.51 -3.64
C PRO A 282 -23.64 8.62 -3.67
N PRO A 283 -23.70 9.44 -4.73
CA PRO A 283 -24.58 10.60 -4.77
C PRO A 283 -26.06 10.20 -4.60
N SER A 284 -26.74 10.85 -3.65
CA SER A 284 -28.20 10.86 -3.51
C SER A 284 -28.67 12.32 -3.63
N PRO A 285 -29.96 12.61 -3.91
CA PRO A 285 -30.41 13.84 -4.57
C PRO A 285 -30.13 15.14 -3.79
N PRO A 286 -30.22 16.31 -4.47
CA PRO A 286 -29.52 17.53 -4.10
C PRO A 286 -30.30 18.30 -3.03
N SER A 287 -29.94 18.18 -1.75
CA SER A 287 -30.21 19.29 -0.82
C SER A 287 -29.29 19.36 0.41
N SER A 288 -28.38 18.42 0.61
CA SER A 288 -27.30 18.59 1.59
C SER A 288 -26.01 17.96 1.07
N LEU A 289 -24.92 18.73 1.10
CA LEU A 289 -23.58 18.16 0.98
C LEU A 289 -23.47 16.98 1.94
N PRO A 290 -22.90 15.83 1.54
CA PRO A 290 -22.65 14.76 2.50
C PRO A 290 -21.78 15.33 3.63
N PRO A 291 -22.11 15.08 4.91
CA PRO A 291 -21.27 15.52 6.00
C PRO A 291 -19.86 14.97 5.78
N SER A 292 -18.87 15.86 5.88
CA SER A 292 -17.46 15.49 5.80
C SER A 292 -17.20 14.32 6.76
N PRO A 293 -16.44 13.28 6.35
CA PRO A 293 -16.06 12.19 7.25
C PRO A 293 -15.14 12.68 8.40
N PHE A 294 -14.62 13.90 8.29
CA PHE A 294 -13.74 14.52 9.27
C PHE A 294 -14.31 15.84 9.79
N THR A 295 -14.02 16.16 11.05
CA THR A 295 -14.39 17.42 11.69
C THR A 295 -13.22 17.97 12.52
N THR A 296 -13.11 19.29 12.64
CA THR A 296 -12.21 19.94 13.61
C THR A 296 -12.94 20.32 14.89
N ASP A 297 -14.25 20.10 14.98
CA ASP A 297 -15.01 20.21 16.22
C ASP A 297 -15.03 18.86 16.94
N LYS A 298 -14.19 18.76 17.98
CA LYS A 298 -14.11 17.55 18.82
C LYS A 298 -15.41 17.24 19.58
N THR A 299 -16.32 18.19 19.72
CA THR A 299 -17.59 17.99 20.43
C THR A 299 -18.62 17.21 19.62
N GLU A 300 -18.45 17.14 18.30
CA GLU A 300 -19.34 16.40 17.39
C GLU A 300 -19.13 14.88 17.46
N THR A 301 -18.01 14.39 18.00
CA THR A 301 -17.66 12.97 17.95
C THR A 301 -16.78 12.50 19.11
N CYS A 302 -16.93 11.23 19.47
CA CYS A 302 -16.04 10.54 20.41
C CYS A 302 -14.94 9.72 19.70
N VAL A 303 -14.77 9.87 18.39
CA VAL A 303 -13.73 9.16 17.62
C VAL A 303 -12.70 10.17 17.15
N HIS A 304 -11.51 10.15 17.76
CA HIS A 304 -10.46 11.13 17.53
C HIS A 304 -9.23 10.46 16.92
N VAL A 305 -8.52 11.17 16.03
CA VAL A 305 -7.21 10.74 15.55
C VAL A 305 -6.12 11.24 16.49
N CYS A 306 -5.11 10.42 16.72
CA CYS A 306 -3.88 10.83 17.40
C CYS A 306 -2.65 10.43 16.58
N ARG A 307 -1.54 11.14 16.79
CA ARG A 307 -0.25 10.82 16.16
C ARG A 307 0.21 9.41 16.51
N MET A 308 0.87 8.75 15.56
CA MET A 308 1.57 7.50 15.83
C MET A 308 2.57 7.67 16.99
N GLY A 309 2.65 6.67 17.88
CA GLY A 309 3.47 6.72 19.10
C GLY A 309 2.76 7.31 20.32
N PHE A 310 1.64 8.04 20.14
CA PHE A 310 0.92 8.63 21.28
C PHE A 310 0.38 7.57 22.25
N CYS A 311 -0.27 6.53 21.71
CA CYS A 311 -0.90 5.45 22.47
C CYS A 311 0.07 4.34 22.91
N GLY A 312 1.29 4.31 22.36
CA GLY A 312 2.27 3.26 22.60
C GLY A 312 3.31 3.12 21.49
N GLU A 313 4.38 2.40 21.79
CA GLU A 313 5.54 2.20 20.92
C GLU A 313 5.70 0.72 20.57
N MET A 314 6.21 0.42 19.36
CA MET A 314 6.36 -0.94 18.84
C MET A 314 7.76 -1.53 19.05
N TRP A 315 8.76 -0.70 19.40
CA TRP A 315 10.16 -1.10 19.45
C TRP A 315 10.69 -1.14 20.89
N PRO A 316 11.44 -2.18 21.30
CA PRO A 316 11.70 -3.43 20.56
C PRO A 316 10.49 -4.38 20.56
N PHE A 317 9.50 -4.12 21.41
CA PHE A 317 8.22 -4.82 21.49
C PHE A 317 7.11 -3.85 21.90
N PHE A 318 5.85 -4.23 21.70
CA PHE A 318 4.72 -3.37 22.03
C PHE A 318 4.71 -2.97 23.51
N LYS A 319 4.77 -1.66 23.75
CA LYS A 319 4.58 -1.04 25.06
C LYS A 319 3.46 0.03 24.98
N PRO A 320 2.33 -0.14 25.68
CA PRO A 320 1.29 0.88 25.72
C PRO A 320 1.77 2.11 26.52
N ASN A 321 1.38 3.30 26.07
CA ASN A 321 1.66 4.54 26.79
C ASN A 321 0.44 4.97 27.62
N PHE A 322 0.23 4.30 28.75
CA PHE A 322 -0.90 4.60 29.62
C PHE A 322 -0.87 6.03 30.19
N SER A 323 0.32 6.59 30.45
CA SER A 323 0.44 7.95 30.99
C SER A 323 -0.11 9.00 30.02
N ASN A 324 0.18 8.89 28.73
CA ASN A 324 -0.40 9.79 27.72
C ASN A 324 -1.93 9.67 27.64
N LEU A 325 -2.46 8.45 27.76
CA LEU A 325 -3.90 8.19 27.68
C LEU A 325 -4.64 8.70 28.93
N GLU A 326 -4.00 8.63 30.10
CA GLU A 326 -4.50 9.24 31.35
C GLU A 326 -4.57 10.76 31.22
N LYS A 327 -3.48 11.39 30.77
CA LYS A 327 -3.43 12.84 30.53
C LYS A 327 -4.50 13.29 29.53
N LYS A 328 -4.69 12.54 28.44
CA LYS A 328 -5.75 12.83 27.45
C LYS A 328 -7.14 12.77 28.07
N LEU A 329 -7.42 11.80 28.94
CA LEU A 329 -8.70 11.74 29.64
C LEU A 329 -8.90 12.94 30.60
N GLU A 330 -7.84 13.34 31.31
CA GLU A 330 -7.88 14.50 32.21
C GLU A 330 -8.09 15.82 31.45
N GLU A 331 -7.43 16.00 30.31
CA GLU A 331 -7.61 17.13 29.41
C GLU A 331 -9.06 17.23 28.91
N GLU A 332 -9.61 16.12 28.42
CA GLU A 332 -11.01 16.08 27.96
C GLU A 332 -12.01 16.31 29.09
N ALA A 333 -11.72 15.83 30.31
CA ALA A 333 -12.57 16.08 31.48
C ALA A 333 -12.58 17.57 31.84
N ARG A 334 -11.42 18.24 31.83
CA ARG A 334 -11.29 19.69 32.06
C ARG A 334 -12.04 20.52 31.01
N GLU A 335 -12.14 20.00 29.79
CA GLU A 335 -12.79 20.66 28.65
C GLU A 335 -14.28 20.29 28.49
N GLY A 336 -14.85 19.54 29.44
CA GLY A 336 -16.27 19.19 29.46
C GLY A 336 -16.65 17.99 28.56
N GLY A 337 -15.67 17.24 28.04
CA GLY A 337 -15.87 16.07 27.17
C GLY A 337 -16.54 14.88 27.86
N GLY A 338 -16.54 14.81 29.19
CA GLY A 338 -17.31 13.83 29.97
C GLY A 338 -16.87 12.36 29.81
N TYR A 339 -15.75 12.11 29.13
CA TYR A 339 -15.20 10.77 28.95
C TYR A 339 -14.63 10.22 30.25
N THR A 340 -15.01 8.99 30.58
CA THR A 340 -14.48 8.27 31.75
C THR A 340 -13.50 7.17 31.34
N ARG A 341 -13.46 6.84 30.03
CA ARG A 341 -12.68 5.73 29.48
C ARG A 341 -12.04 6.09 28.15
N VAL A 342 -10.92 5.45 27.84
CA VAL A 342 -10.28 5.52 26.52
C VAL A 342 -10.09 4.12 25.95
N TYR A 343 -10.44 3.97 24.67
CA TYR A 343 -10.12 2.80 23.87
C TYR A 343 -9.30 3.23 22.65
N ALA A 344 -7.99 3.01 22.72
CA ALA A 344 -7.04 3.36 21.69
C ALA A 344 -6.74 2.18 20.76
N PHE A 345 -6.71 2.46 19.46
CA PHE A 345 -6.33 1.52 18.41
C PHE A 345 -5.00 1.94 17.80
N ILE A 346 -4.09 0.98 17.62
CA ILE A 346 -2.81 1.14 16.95
C ILE A 346 -2.79 0.24 15.72
N PRO A 347 -3.21 0.74 14.54
CA PRO A 347 -3.09 0.01 13.28
C PRO A 347 -1.62 -0.09 12.87
N THR A 348 -1.08 -1.29 12.75
CA THR A 348 0.33 -1.50 12.43
C THR A 348 0.59 -2.90 11.85
N GLY A 349 1.44 -2.99 10.84
CA GLY A 349 1.92 -4.28 10.31
C GLY A 349 2.82 -5.04 11.31
N TRP A 350 3.26 -4.38 12.38
CA TRP A 350 4.04 -5.00 13.45
C TRP A 350 3.19 -5.75 14.49
N ALA A 351 1.86 -5.67 14.41
CA ALA A 351 0.97 -6.32 15.37
C ALA A 351 1.22 -7.84 15.44
N GLU A 352 1.57 -8.44 14.30
CA GLU A 352 1.79 -9.88 14.18
C GLU A 352 3.26 -10.28 14.01
N SER A 353 4.18 -9.31 14.02
CA SER A 353 5.60 -9.53 13.69
C SER A 353 6.36 -10.35 14.74
N SER A 354 5.81 -10.50 15.95
CA SER A 354 6.41 -11.27 17.03
C SER A 354 5.36 -12.03 17.87
N ASN A 355 5.79 -13.14 18.48
CA ASN A 355 4.95 -13.87 19.46
C ASN A 355 4.55 -12.96 20.64
N PHE A 356 5.44 -12.04 21.04
CA PHE A 356 5.16 -11.11 22.12
C PHE A 356 4.01 -10.17 21.75
N ASN A 357 4.06 -9.53 20.57
CA ASN A 357 3.03 -8.59 20.14
C ASN A 357 1.69 -9.29 19.98
N ARG A 358 1.65 -10.51 19.43
CA ARG A 358 0.42 -11.30 19.33
C ARG A 358 -0.21 -11.60 20.70
N ARG A 359 0.58 -12.00 21.69
CA ARG A 359 0.09 -12.28 23.06
C ARG A 359 -0.30 -11.01 23.82
N ASN A 360 0.29 -9.88 23.47
CA ASN A 360 0.08 -8.59 24.12
C ASN A 360 -0.74 -7.63 23.27
N ALA A 361 -1.46 -8.12 22.25
CA ALA A 361 -2.16 -7.28 21.28
C ALA A 361 -3.20 -6.37 21.94
N VAL A 362 -3.71 -6.74 23.12
CA VAL A 362 -4.61 -5.94 23.94
C VAL A 362 -3.95 -5.70 25.30
N ARG A 363 -3.91 -4.44 25.73
CA ARG A 363 -3.38 -4.03 27.05
C ARG A 363 -4.38 -3.11 27.74
N GLU A 364 -4.63 -3.36 29.01
CA GLU A 364 -5.65 -2.67 29.80
C GLU A 364 -5.07 -2.11 31.11
N LYS A 365 -5.62 -0.99 31.60
CA LYS A 365 -5.29 -0.37 32.89
C LYS A 365 -6.55 0.19 33.56
N GLY A 366 -6.65 0.06 34.87
CA GLY A 366 -7.71 0.68 35.67
C GLY A 366 -9.06 -0.05 35.63
N GLY A 367 -9.05 -1.38 35.55
CA GLY A 367 -10.18 -2.25 35.92
C GLY A 367 -9.96 -2.77 37.35
N GLY A 368 -11.01 -3.15 38.06
CA GLY A 368 -10.93 -3.50 39.49
C GLY A 368 -9.87 -4.55 39.82
N GLY A 369 -8.84 -4.13 40.56
CA GLY A 369 -7.96 -4.96 41.39
C GLY A 369 -6.95 -5.86 40.70
N SER A 370 -5.69 -5.41 40.61
CA SER A 370 -4.56 -6.31 40.82
C SER A 370 -4.44 -6.50 42.33
N VAL A 371 -4.85 -7.66 42.84
CA VAL A 371 -4.47 -8.12 44.18
C VAL A 371 -3.78 -9.46 43.97
N GLU A 372 -2.50 -9.56 44.34
CA GLU A 372 -1.88 -10.86 44.57
C GLU A 372 -2.70 -11.58 45.64
N GLY A 373 -3.46 -12.60 45.24
CA GLY A 373 -4.29 -13.41 46.13
C GLY A 373 -5.67 -12.83 46.41
N GLY A 374 -6.67 -13.26 45.62
CA GLY A 374 -8.06 -13.33 46.07
C GLY A 374 -9.05 -12.32 45.48
N LYS A 375 -9.97 -12.88 44.67
CA LYS A 375 -11.26 -12.37 44.17
C LYS A 375 -11.26 -11.16 43.22
N GLU A 376 -11.60 -11.46 41.96
CA GLU A 376 -11.91 -10.53 40.86
C GLU A 376 -13.05 -9.58 41.23
N GLY A 377 -12.73 -8.29 41.40
CA GLY A 377 -13.72 -7.22 41.38
C GLY A 377 -14.03 -6.83 39.93
N GLY A 378 -15.20 -7.21 39.42
CA GLY A 378 -15.63 -7.08 38.02
C GLY A 378 -15.86 -5.65 37.49
N GLY A 379 -14.89 -4.76 37.62
CA GLY A 379 -14.90 -3.42 37.03
C GLY A 379 -14.20 -3.40 35.67
N GLU A 380 -14.88 -2.95 34.62
CA GLU A 380 -14.31 -2.80 33.28
C GLU A 380 -13.13 -1.80 33.27
N ALA A 381 -12.11 -2.06 32.45
CA ALA A 381 -10.89 -1.23 32.41
C ALA A 381 -11.14 0.22 31.96
N ARG A 382 -10.52 1.18 32.68
CA ARG A 382 -10.57 2.61 32.35
C ARG A 382 -9.85 2.92 31.03
N ILE A 383 -8.74 2.24 30.76
CA ILE A 383 -7.91 2.45 29.55
C ILE A 383 -7.67 1.12 28.88
N LYS A 384 -7.90 1.08 27.57
CA LYS A 384 -7.62 -0.07 26.71
C LYS A 384 -6.83 0.36 25.48
N VAL A 385 -5.78 -0.36 25.15
CA VAL A 385 -4.98 -0.18 23.94
C VAL A 385 -4.96 -1.48 23.17
N GLN A 386 -5.29 -1.43 21.88
CA GLN A 386 -5.33 -2.60 21.02
C GLN A 386 -4.52 -2.39 19.74
N LEU A 387 -3.63 -3.33 19.44
CA LEU A 387 -2.98 -3.46 18.14
C LEU A 387 -3.97 -3.97 17.11
N ILE A 388 -3.94 -3.37 15.93
CA ILE A 388 -4.75 -3.76 14.78
C ILE A 388 -3.78 -4.16 13.65
N PRO A 389 -3.83 -5.38 13.11
CA PRO A 389 -2.91 -5.87 12.08
C PRO A 389 -3.20 -5.24 10.71
N TYR A 390 -2.95 -3.94 10.61
CA TYR A 390 -3.15 -3.13 9.42
C TYR A 390 -1.80 -2.67 8.88
N SER A 391 -1.46 -3.13 7.67
CA SER A 391 -0.25 -2.75 6.96
C SER A 391 -0.59 -1.96 5.69
N GLU A 392 0.31 -1.08 5.25
CA GLU A 392 0.29 -0.47 3.90
C GLU A 392 1.45 -0.99 3.05
N HIS A 393 2.13 -2.06 3.51
CA HIS A 393 3.17 -2.77 2.77
C HIS A 393 2.74 -4.20 2.45
N THR A 394 3.33 -4.74 1.41
CA THR A 394 3.04 -6.08 0.86
C THR A 394 3.57 -7.20 1.78
N PRO A 395 2.76 -8.20 2.16
CA PRO A 395 3.25 -9.38 2.88
C PRO A 395 4.11 -10.27 1.99
N PHE A 396 4.90 -11.17 2.58
CA PHE A 396 5.92 -11.90 1.82
C PHE A 396 5.37 -12.80 0.69
N ALA A 397 4.26 -13.50 0.93
CA ALA A 397 3.66 -14.37 -0.07
C ALA A 397 3.23 -13.57 -1.32
N ASP A 398 2.58 -12.44 -1.10
CA ASP A 398 2.12 -11.53 -2.15
C ASP A 398 3.29 -10.89 -2.93
N LEU A 399 4.42 -10.63 -2.27
CA LEU A 399 5.64 -10.19 -2.97
C LEU A 399 6.14 -11.27 -3.96
N LEU A 400 6.08 -12.55 -3.59
CA LEU A 400 6.47 -13.64 -4.48
C LEU A 400 5.50 -13.77 -5.66
N ASP A 401 4.19 -13.61 -5.42
CA ASP A 401 3.18 -13.64 -6.48
C ASP A 401 3.36 -12.47 -7.45
N PHE A 402 3.56 -11.25 -6.95
CA PHE A 402 3.79 -10.06 -7.75
C PHE A 402 5.06 -10.16 -8.61
N VAL A 403 6.19 -10.52 -8.01
CA VAL A 403 7.47 -10.68 -8.72
C VAL A 403 7.41 -11.88 -9.67
N GLY A 404 6.77 -12.98 -9.27
CA GLY A 404 6.64 -14.18 -10.07
C GLY A 404 5.70 -14.03 -11.27
N TYR A 405 4.73 -13.11 -11.20
CA TYR A 405 3.94 -12.73 -12.36
C TYR A 405 4.78 -11.88 -13.33
N LEU A 406 5.45 -10.83 -12.84
CA LEU A 406 6.21 -9.90 -13.69
C LEU A 406 7.51 -10.50 -14.25
N ARG A 407 8.08 -11.50 -13.56
CA ARG A 407 9.33 -12.21 -13.90
C ARG A 407 10.45 -11.28 -14.39
N PRO A 408 10.86 -10.28 -13.60
CA PRO A 408 11.93 -9.37 -14.01
C PRO A 408 13.25 -10.14 -14.15
N ARG A 409 14.20 -9.62 -14.95
CA ARG A 409 15.57 -10.17 -15.01
C ARG A 409 16.29 -10.00 -13.68
N ARG A 410 16.03 -8.90 -12.97
CA ARG A 410 16.71 -8.53 -11.72
C ARG A 410 15.76 -7.91 -10.71
N VAL A 411 15.95 -8.28 -9.44
CA VAL A 411 15.36 -7.58 -8.28
C VAL A 411 16.46 -6.79 -7.57
N VAL A 412 16.14 -5.56 -7.18
CA VAL A 412 16.94 -4.70 -6.31
C VAL A 412 16.11 -4.37 -5.07
N PRO A 413 16.43 -4.93 -3.89
CA PRO A 413 15.78 -4.56 -2.63
C PRO A 413 15.98 -3.06 -2.33
N THR A 414 14.97 -2.40 -1.78
CA THR A 414 15.05 -0.99 -1.31
C THR A 414 15.10 -0.86 0.21
N VAL A 415 14.72 -1.90 0.96
CA VAL A 415 14.68 -1.89 2.44
C VAL A 415 15.41 -3.11 3.01
N TRP A 416 16.44 -2.89 3.85
CA TRP A 416 17.18 -3.93 4.58
C TRP A 416 17.94 -3.33 5.78
N SER A 417 18.24 -4.15 6.79
CA SER A 417 19.03 -3.74 7.97
C SER A 417 20.54 -3.82 7.75
N ASP A 418 20.99 -4.84 7.02
CA ASP A 418 22.41 -5.12 6.79
C ASP A 418 22.64 -5.90 5.48
N ALA A 419 23.91 -6.00 5.06
CA ALA A 419 24.28 -6.70 3.82
C ALA A 419 23.88 -8.19 3.82
N LYS A 420 23.94 -8.87 4.97
CA LYS A 420 23.54 -10.28 5.06
C LYS A 420 22.03 -10.43 4.89
N GLU A 421 21.24 -9.49 5.39
CA GLU A 421 19.79 -9.45 5.15
C GLU A 421 19.48 -9.23 3.68
N LYS A 422 20.13 -8.27 3.03
CA LYS A 422 20.01 -8.03 1.59
C LYS A 422 20.26 -9.30 0.78
N ASP A 423 21.31 -10.05 1.10
CA ASP A 423 21.61 -11.33 0.44
C ASP A 423 20.53 -12.39 0.70
N ARG A 424 20.00 -12.47 1.92
CA ARG A 424 18.88 -13.38 2.24
C ARG A 424 17.63 -13.01 1.46
N ILE A 425 17.31 -11.73 1.34
CA ILE A 425 16.18 -11.22 0.55
C ILE A 425 16.35 -11.63 -0.92
N LEU A 426 17.50 -11.33 -1.53
CA LEU A 426 17.77 -11.71 -2.93
C LEU A 426 17.65 -13.21 -3.18
N ARG A 427 18.13 -14.06 -2.25
CA ARG A 427 17.97 -15.52 -2.35
C ARG A 427 16.51 -15.97 -2.39
N ARG A 428 15.60 -15.29 -1.67
CA ARG A 428 14.16 -15.63 -1.63
C ARG A 428 13.48 -15.42 -2.99
N PHE A 429 13.94 -14.46 -3.80
CA PHE A 429 13.34 -14.15 -5.09
C PHE A 429 13.96 -14.89 -6.28
N ARG A 430 15.09 -15.59 -6.11
CA ARG A 430 15.81 -16.26 -7.22
C ARG A 430 14.92 -17.17 -8.06
N GLY A 431 14.00 -17.90 -7.44
CA GLY A 431 13.11 -18.86 -8.12
C GLY A 431 12.01 -18.22 -8.99
N VAL A 432 11.79 -16.91 -8.86
CA VAL A 432 10.70 -16.18 -9.54
C VAL A 432 11.20 -15.17 -10.58
N LEU A 433 12.49 -15.17 -10.90
CA LEU A 433 13.09 -14.29 -11.93
C LEU A 433 13.06 -14.93 -13.33
N ASP A 434 13.23 -14.10 -14.35
CA ASP A 434 13.53 -14.57 -15.71
C ASP A 434 15.02 -14.94 -15.83
N ASP A 435 15.33 -16.22 -15.56
CA ASP A 435 16.68 -16.79 -15.72
C ASP A 435 16.94 -17.33 -17.14
N ALA A 436 16.31 -16.76 -18.18
CA ALA A 436 16.55 -17.18 -19.56
C ALA A 436 18.02 -17.01 -19.99
N GLU A 437 18.79 -16.09 -19.40
CA GLU A 437 20.23 -15.95 -19.66
C GLU A 437 21.07 -17.02 -18.94
N GLY A 438 20.81 -17.32 -17.66
CA GLY A 438 21.50 -18.41 -16.96
C GLY A 438 21.20 -19.78 -17.55
N LYS A 439 19.95 -20.01 -18.00
CA LYS A 439 19.57 -21.22 -18.74
C LYS A 439 20.25 -21.32 -20.11
N ARG A 440 20.34 -20.22 -20.86
CA ARG A 440 21.05 -20.20 -22.16
C ARG A 440 22.56 -20.39 -21.99
N ALA A 441 23.16 -19.75 -20.99
CA ALA A 441 24.58 -19.93 -20.64
C ALA A 441 24.87 -21.37 -20.21
N PHE A 442 24.02 -21.95 -19.34
CA PHE A 442 24.11 -23.34 -18.93
C PHE A 442 23.98 -24.30 -20.11
N LEU A 443 22.97 -24.15 -20.98
CA LEU A 443 22.79 -24.98 -22.16
C LEU A 443 23.96 -24.84 -23.16
N SER A 444 24.55 -23.65 -23.29
CA SER A 444 25.71 -23.43 -24.15
C SER A 444 26.98 -24.17 -23.68
N LEU A 445 27.08 -24.51 -22.39
CA LEU A 445 28.16 -25.36 -21.87
C LEU A 445 28.02 -26.82 -22.31
N PHE A 446 26.81 -27.28 -22.64
CA PHE A 446 26.55 -28.66 -23.11
C PHE A 446 26.47 -28.78 -24.63
N GLY A 447 26.26 -27.67 -25.35
CA GLY A 447 26.11 -27.66 -26.82
C GLY A 447 27.41 -27.74 -27.63
N LYS A 448 28.60 -27.78 -27.00
CA LYS A 448 29.92 -27.80 -27.69
C LYS A 448 30.57 -29.18 -27.83
N ARG A 449 29.87 -30.27 -27.48
CA ARG A 449 30.36 -31.66 -27.68
C ARG A 449 29.40 -32.41 -28.60
N GLY A 450 29.61 -32.31 -29.91
CA GLY A 450 28.86 -33.12 -30.87
C GLY A 450 28.92 -32.56 -32.28
N GLY A 451 30.09 -32.63 -32.92
CA GLY A 451 30.21 -32.28 -34.33
C GLY A 451 31.61 -31.88 -34.74
N ASP A 452 32.56 -32.81 -34.67
CA ASP A 452 33.64 -32.92 -35.68
C ASP A 452 34.41 -34.22 -35.46
N GLY A 453 34.38 -35.11 -36.45
CA GLY A 453 35.09 -36.38 -36.39
C GLY A 453 34.51 -37.48 -37.28
N ALA A 454 34.31 -37.20 -38.58
CA ALA A 454 34.17 -38.26 -39.59
C ALA A 454 34.42 -37.71 -41.01
N ARG A 455 35.70 -37.49 -41.36
CA ARG A 455 36.13 -37.51 -42.77
C ARG A 455 37.65 -37.64 -42.92
N GLU A 456 38.12 -38.88 -42.95
CA GLU A 456 39.35 -39.36 -43.60
C GLU A 456 39.01 -40.81 -44.00
N GLY A 457 39.25 -41.37 -45.18
CA GLY A 457 39.97 -40.99 -46.39
C GLY A 457 40.28 -42.34 -47.06
N ARG A 458 39.69 -42.63 -48.23
CA ARG A 458 40.05 -43.81 -49.06
C ARG A 458 41.05 -43.38 -50.13
N GLY A 459 42.06 -44.21 -50.35
CA GLY A 459 43.11 -44.12 -51.36
C GLY A 459 44.44 -44.49 -50.71
N GLU A 460 45.13 -45.58 -51.01
CA GLU A 460 45.14 -46.49 -52.17
C GLU A 460 45.12 -47.96 -51.75
#